data_AF-A0A1Y3KY57-F1
#
_entry.id   AF-A0A1Y3KY57-F1
#
_cell.length_a   1.000
_cell.length_b   1.000
_cell.length_c   1.000
_cell.angle_alpha   90.00
_cell.angle_beta   90.00
_cell.angle_gamma   90.00
#
_symmetry.space_group_name_H-M   'P 1'
#
loop_
_entity.id
_entity.type
_entity.pdbx_description
1 polymer ?
#
loop_
_entity_poly.entity_id
_entity_poly.type
_entity_poly.pdbx_seq_one_letter_code
_entity_poly.pdbx_strand_id
1 'polypeptide(L)'
;MQQNPENDVSQGPHFSVKCRFIKYYFNYDWEDYFNKKGRESLRNNAKVWQQQYIGGNMWEGIFHELGVPKLSYSGDGTHDELQVRRHILGVGMRVLAAEHVALTGREIRTVEAVTASGGDRFFDMKVAAGPKAHLAYRAEDGYLRLLWAESARFEFSSGANDIKHLLMEHYDRTKEMLLHTLELPNSAQMHDVRINLHAMPDNMAQDMKIGVLPRSAESSATPDTYPVSIVSNVNLGFSESVFPNVKLGAAPADQNWVLTLFLPPGYWQASSGRPEKYEDGYRRISYFSSPRTVATAAAPDTPWHINPVSKILQAGANRTGLSLTTAVANAQWSLEGETRGTLEKEGSNYYYTPPLVRNPAALFNEGTELMVAPAFRASVPNPVAVDSIKVTATKDTVSSTFVTQFVYPTHLIRAALFEGQIKLTLWYWSLVQEKEVQVPEKDVDWRVVAGGGAISESGIFTSGTLSCCTVLGIDNRAVDDWRWGITIVPYPFIGADNVVQFLQGEAQP
;
A
#
# COMPACT_ATOMS: atom_id res chain seq x y z
N MET A 1 -6.57 -23.89 -65.95
CA MET A 1 -5.48 -23.99 -64.97
C MET A 1 -5.34 -22.64 -64.30
N GLN A 2 -5.93 -22.48 -63.12
CA GLN A 2 -5.69 -21.36 -62.22
C GLN A 2 -5.13 -21.97 -60.94
N GLN A 3 -3.89 -21.61 -60.60
CA GLN A 3 -3.25 -22.00 -59.34
C GLN A 3 -3.70 -21.02 -58.25
N ASN A 4 -4.28 -21.59 -57.20
CA ASN A 4 -4.49 -20.92 -55.91
C ASN A 4 -3.13 -20.54 -55.31
N PRO A 5 -2.97 -19.34 -54.73
CA PRO A 5 -1.87 -19.08 -53.82
C PRO A 5 -2.15 -19.77 -52.49
N GLU A 6 -1.09 -20.38 -51.99
CA GLU A 6 -1.02 -21.24 -50.82
C GLU A 6 -1.28 -20.49 -49.51
N ASN A 7 -2.02 -21.17 -48.64
CA ASN A 7 -1.81 -21.28 -47.20
C ASN A 7 -1.23 -20.06 -46.47
N ASP A 8 -2.16 -19.28 -45.94
CA ASP A 8 -1.97 -18.45 -44.76
C ASP A 8 -1.53 -19.35 -43.58
N VAL A 9 -0.21 -19.50 -43.42
CA VAL A 9 0.39 -20.08 -42.21
C VAL A 9 0.05 -19.10 -41.11
N SER A 10 -0.91 -19.44 -40.26
CA SER A 10 -1.29 -18.66 -39.09
C SER A 10 -0.01 -18.27 -38.33
N GLN A 11 0.41 -17.00 -38.45
CA GLN A 11 1.58 -16.54 -37.73
C GLN A 11 1.26 -16.62 -36.25
N GLY A 12 1.93 -17.53 -35.56
CA GLY A 12 1.82 -17.67 -34.11
C GLY A 12 2.14 -16.34 -33.41
N PRO A 13 1.81 -16.23 -32.12
CA PRO A 13 2.01 -14.99 -31.37
C PRO A 13 3.46 -14.51 -31.45
N HIS A 14 3.66 -13.24 -31.81
CA HIS A 14 4.98 -12.64 -31.97
C HIS A 14 5.57 -12.26 -30.60
N PHE A 15 6.52 -13.05 -30.11
CA PHE A 15 7.18 -12.83 -28.81
C PHE A 15 8.30 -11.79 -28.91
N SER A 16 8.36 -10.85 -27.96
CA SER A 16 9.50 -9.93 -27.82
C SER A 16 10.73 -10.67 -27.30
N VAL A 17 10.53 -11.57 -26.34
CA VAL A 17 11.57 -12.41 -25.74
C VAL A 17 11.07 -13.84 -25.54
N LYS A 18 11.92 -14.81 -25.86
CA LYS A 18 11.73 -16.24 -25.58
C LYS A 18 12.81 -16.73 -24.60
N CYS A 19 12.47 -17.50 -23.59
CA CYS A 19 13.45 -18.05 -22.65
C CYS A 19 13.19 -19.53 -22.37
N ARG A 20 14.28 -20.29 -22.26
CA ARG A 20 14.32 -21.57 -21.55
C ARG A 20 15.04 -21.36 -20.23
N PHE A 21 14.42 -21.78 -19.15
CA PHE A 21 14.93 -21.59 -17.80
C PHE A 21 14.79 -22.86 -16.97
N ILE A 22 15.81 -23.23 -16.20
CA ILE A 22 15.71 -24.39 -15.31
C ILE A 22 14.95 -23.99 -14.04
N LYS A 23 13.84 -24.67 -13.74
CA LYS A 23 12.94 -24.37 -12.61
C LYS A 23 13.66 -24.33 -11.26
N TYR A 24 14.68 -25.17 -11.08
CA TYR A 24 15.52 -25.17 -9.87
C TYR A 24 16.12 -23.80 -9.58
N TYR A 25 16.77 -23.17 -10.57
CA TYR A 25 17.40 -21.85 -10.36
C TYR A 25 16.37 -20.76 -10.06
N PHE A 26 15.18 -20.87 -10.67
CA PHE A 26 14.12 -19.87 -10.49
C PHE A 26 13.67 -19.88 -9.03
N ASN A 27 13.38 -21.07 -8.51
CA ASN A 27 12.96 -21.24 -7.13
C ASN A 27 14.10 -20.91 -6.15
N TYR A 28 15.33 -21.31 -6.47
CA TYR A 28 16.51 -21.07 -5.63
C TYR A 28 16.82 -19.57 -5.49
N ASP A 29 16.83 -18.81 -6.58
CA ASP A 29 17.18 -17.38 -6.54
C ASP A 29 16.14 -16.58 -5.77
N TRP A 30 14.84 -16.86 -5.99
CA TRP A 30 13.78 -16.24 -5.22
C TRP A 30 13.81 -16.62 -3.74
N GLU A 31 14.17 -17.86 -3.41
CA GLU A 31 14.37 -18.30 -2.03
C GLU A 31 15.54 -17.59 -1.36
N ASP A 32 16.70 -17.54 -2.00
CA ASP A 32 17.86 -16.84 -1.48
C ASP A 32 17.59 -15.33 -1.32
N TYR A 33 16.92 -14.72 -2.29
CA TYR A 33 16.50 -13.32 -2.21
C TYR A 33 15.53 -13.08 -1.05
N PHE A 34 14.51 -13.92 -0.90
CA PHE A 34 13.54 -13.84 0.19
C PHE A 34 14.17 -14.06 1.56
N ASN A 35 15.14 -14.98 1.68
CA ASN A 35 15.85 -15.19 2.94
C ASN A 35 16.68 -13.96 3.35
N LYS A 36 17.21 -13.22 2.37
CA LYS A 36 18.00 -12.00 2.59
C LYS A 36 17.14 -10.75 2.79
N LYS A 37 16.02 -10.65 2.07
CA LYS A 37 15.26 -9.40 1.84
C LYS A 37 13.76 -9.52 2.11
N GLY A 38 13.25 -10.71 2.36
CA GLY A 38 11.82 -11.00 2.55
C GLY A 38 11.17 -10.20 3.67
N ARG A 39 11.95 -9.73 4.64
CA ARG A 39 11.49 -8.89 5.75
C ARG A 39 11.57 -7.39 5.49
N GLU A 40 12.07 -6.98 4.33
CA GLU A 40 12.10 -5.56 3.94
C GLU A 40 10.75 -5.15 3.37
N SER A 41 10.28 -3.97 3.75
CA SER A 41 9.12 -3.35 3.13
C SER A 41 9.51 -2.66 1.82
N LEU A 42 8.69 -2.86 0.80
CA LEU A 42 8.73 -2.06 -0.42
C LEU A 42 7.73 -0.91 -0.28
N ARG A 43 8.22 0.35 -0.29
CA ARG A 43 7.47 1.58 0.02
C ARG A 43 6.03 1.67 -0.54
N ASN A 44 5.76 1.05 -1.68
CA ASN A 44 4.50 1.16 -2.42
C ASN A 44 3.84 -0.18 -2.82
N ASN A 45 4.50 -1.32 -2.61
CA ASN A 45 4.06 -2.65 -3.07
C ASN A 45 3.59 -3.55 -1.89
N ALA A 46 3.89 -3.11 -0.68
CA ALA A 46 3.70 -3.84 0.55
C ALA A 46 2.35 -3.59 1.25
N LYS A 47 1.45 -2.79 0.68
CA LYS A 47 0.44 -2.08 1.47
C LYS A 47 -0.98 -2.56 1.13
N VAL A 48 -1.63 -3.26 2.06
CA VAL A 48 -3.03 -3.70 1.91
C VAL A 48 -3.92 -2.88 2.85
N TRP A 49 -4.86 -2.14 2.26
CA TRP A 49 -5.86 -1.34 2.97
C TRP A 49 -7.21 -2.05 2.98
N GLN A 50 -7.86 -2.11 4.14
CA GLN A 50 -9.18 -2.69 4.30
C GLN A 50 -10.02 -1.87 5.27
N GLN A 51 -11.33 -1.98 5.14
CA GLN A 51 -12.29 -1.33 6.01
C GLN A 51 -13.40 -2.31 6.40
N GLN A 52 -13.87 -2.24 7.64
CA GLN A 52 -14.98 -3.04 8.13
C GLN A 52 -15.88 -2.25 9.08
N TYR A 53 -17.17 -2.54 9.04
CA TYR A 53 -18.14 -2.02 10.01
C TYR A 53 -18.07 -2.84 11.30
N ILE A 54 -17.90 -2.16 12.44
CA ILE A 54 -17.72 -2.81 13.75
C ILE A 54 -18.90 -2.59 14.70
N GLY A 55 -20.01 -2.03 14.21
CA GLY A 55 -21.24 -1.78 14.99
C GLY A 55 -21.34 -0.36 15.55
N GLY A 56 -22.56 0.08 15.85
CA GLY A 56 -22.82 1.36 16.52
C GLY A 56 -22.31 2.60 15.75
N ASN A 57 -22.45 2.61 14.42
CA ASN A 57 -21.92 3.64 13.52
C ASN A 57 -20.38 3.74 13.52
N MET A 58 -19.67 2.72 14.00
CA MET A 58 -18.22 2.71 14.02
C MET A 58 -17.66 1.87 12.86
N TRP A 59 -16.59 2.39 12.29
CA TRP A 59 -15.83 1.76 11.22
C TRP A 59 -14.37 1.64 11.62
N GLU A 60 -13.79 0.55 11.17
CA GLU A 60 -12.38 0.26 11.32
C GLU A 60 -11.74 0.20 9.94
N GLY A 61 -10.58 0.82 9.81
CA GLY A 61 -9.70 0.67 8.67
C GLY A 61 -8.36 0.10 9.11
N ILE A 62 -7.84 -0.93 8.43
CA ILE A 62 -6.60 -1.59 8.79
C ILE A 62 -5.65 -1.56 7.59
N PHE A 63 -4.40 -1.20 7.88
CA PHE A 63 -3.33 -1.09 6.92
C PHE A 63 -2.21 -2.07 7.27
N HIS A 64 -2.00 -3.05 6.41
CA HIS A 64 -1.00 -4.10 6.58
C HIS A 64 0.21 -3.87 5.70
N GLU A 65 1.40 -4.06 6.27
CA GLU A 65 2.66 -4.02 5.55
C GLU A 65 3.20 -5.44 5.28
N LEU A 66 3.54 -5.69 4.02
CA LEU A 66 3.96 -6.97 3.49
C LEU A 66 5.42 -6.92 3.04
N GLY A 67 6.12 -8.01 3.26
CA GLY A 67 7.50 -8.17 2.85
C GLY A 67 7.68 -8.30 1.34
N VAL A 68 8.94 -8.21 0.92
CA VAL A 68 9.35 -8.64 -0.42
C VAL A 68 8.82 -10.06 -0.70
N PRO A 69 8.20 -10.30 -1.88
CA PRO A 69 7.66 -11.60 -2.20
C PRO A 69 8.75 -12.62 -2.57
N LYS A 70 8.48 -13.89 -2.30
CA LYS A 70 9.14 -15.03 -2.95
C LYS A 70 8.20 -15.58 -4.01
N LEU A 71 8.58 -15.45 -5.27
CA LEU A 71 7.89 -16.16 -6.35
C LEU A 71 8.46 -17.58 -6.46
N SER A 72 7.59 -18.55 -6.71
CA SER A 72 7.99 -19.93 -6.95
C SER A 72 7.07 -20.57 -7.97
N TYR A 73 7.62 -21.54 -8.69
CA TYR A 73 6.94 -22.23 -9.76
C TYR A 73 7.06 -23.73 -9.57
N SER A 74 5.93 -24.44 -9.68
CA SER A 74 5.86 -25.90 -9.62
C SER A 74 4.97 -26.41 -10.75
N GLY A 75 5.10 -27.69 -11.09
CA GLY A 75 4.38 -28.28 -12.22
C GLY A 75 5.23 -29.19 -13.11
N ASP A 76 4.52 -29.86 -14.01
CA ASP A 76 4.97 -30.86 -14.98
C ASP A 76 4.46 -30.57 -16.40
N GLY A 77 3.94 -29.37 -16.66
CA GLY A 77 3.33 -28.97 -17.93
C GLY A 77 1.84 -29.31 -18.02
N THR A 78 1.28 -30.05 -17.07
CA THR A 78 -0.17 -30.33 -17.00
C THR A 78 -0.82 -29.69 -15.78
N HIS A 79 -0.10 -29.62 -14.66
CA HIS A 79 -0.57 -29.02 -13.42
C HIS A 79 0.41 -27.97 -12.92
N ASP A 80 0.60 -26.93 -13.74
CA ASP A 80 1.50 -25.84 -13.42
C ASP A 80 0.88 -24.90 -12.36
N GLU A 81 1.69 -24.43 -11.42
CA GLU A 81 1.27 -23.57 -10.32
C GLU A 81 2.31 -22.47 -10.05
N LEU A 82 1.82 -21.24 -9.93
CA LEU A 82 2.57 -20.10 -9.42
C LEU A 82 2.23 -19.90 -7.94
N GLN A 83 3.26 -19.82 -7.10
CA GLN A 83 3.12 -19.56 -5.68
C GLN A 83 3.89 -18.29 -5.30
N VAL A 84 3.24 -17.40 -4.55
CA VAL A 84 3.85 -16.22 -3.96
C VAL A 84 3.78 -16.31 -2.44
N ARG A 85 4.94 -16.28 -1.77
CA ARG A 85 5.03 -16.13 -0.31
C ARG A 85 5.34 -14.68 0.03
N ARG A 86 4.67 -14.14 1.05
CA ARG A 86 5.06 -12.84 1.67
C ARG A 86 5.09 -12.94 3.17
N HIS A 87 6.10 -12.32 3.79
CA HIS A 87 6.03 -12.01 5.21
C HIS A 87 4.96 -10.95 5.48
N ILE A 88 4.29 -11.06 6.61
CA ILE A 88 3.46 -10.02 7.18
C ILE A 88 4.34 -9.34 8.22
N LEU A 89 4.87 -8.16 7.89
CA LEU A 89 5.94 -7.52 8.67
C LEU A 89 5.45 -6.94 9.99
N GLY A 90 4.14 -6.92 10.20
CA GLY A 90 3.53 -6.09 11.23
C GLY A 90 2.88 -4.89 10.60
N VAL A 91 2.47 -3.96 11.43
CA VAL A 91 1.33 -3.11 11.12
C VAL A 91 1.83 -1.83 10.50
N GLY A 92 1.10 -1.41 9.46
CA GLY A 92 1.20 -0.07 8.95
C GLY A 92 0.37 0.91 9.79
N MET A 93 -0.94 0.72 10.00
CA MET A 93 -1.80 1.49 10.94
C MET A 93 -3.19 0.82 11.10
N ARG A 94 -3.86 1.04 12.24
CA ARG A 94 -5.31 0.84 12.43
C ARG A 94 -5.98 2.18 12.67
N VAL A 95 -7.13 2.38 12.06
CA VAL A 95 -7.88 3.63 12.08
C VAL A 95 -9.30 3.34 12.52
N LEU A 96 -9.80 4.09 13.48
CA LEU A 96 -11.18 4.00 13.94
C LEU A 96 -11.90 5.30 13.62
N ALA A 97 -13.04 5.17 12.95
CA ALA A 97 -13.89 6.30 12.59
C ALA A 97 -15.33 6.09 13.04
N ALA A 98 -16.01 7.20 13.29
CA ALA A 98 -17.45 7.22 13.54
C ALA A 98 -18.17 7.81 12.32
N GLU A 99 -19.26 7.19 11.89
CA GLU A 99 -20.20 7.80 10.97
C GLU A 99 -21.02 8.85 11.69
N HIS A 100 -21.20 9.98 11.00
CA HIS A 100 -22.01 11.05 11.53
C HIS A 100 -23.49 10.72 11.34
N VAL A 101 -24.30 10.84 12.39
CA VAL A 101 -25.71 10.37 12.40
C VAL A 101 -26.58 11.04 11.33
N ALA A 102 -26.23 12.26 10.91
CA ALA A 102 -27.00 13.03 9.93
C ALA A 102 -26.20 13.54 8.73
N LEU A 103 -24.92 13.15 8.61
CA LEU A 103 -24.08 13.59 7.51
C LEU A 103 -23.41 12.37 6.89
N THR A 104 -23.37 12.32 5.57
CA THR A 104 -22.68 11.26 4.84
C THR A 104 -21.17 11.40 5.04
N GLY A 105 -20.51 10.32 5.45
CA GLY A 105 -19.07 10.28 5.66
C GLY A 105 -18.69 9.97 7.10
N ARG A 106 -17.38 9.91 7.33
CA ARG A 106 -16.79 9.40 8.58
C ARG A 106 -15.83 10.40 9.19
N GLU A 107 -15.84 10.48 10.51
CA GLU A 107 -14.88 11.22 11.32
C GLU A 107 -13.86 10.25 11.89
N ILE A 108 -12.60 10.33 11.47
CA ILE A 108 -11.54 9.51 12.04
C ILE A 108 -11.18 10.05 13.42
N ARG A 109 -11.32 9.19 14.44
CA ARG A 109 -11.13 9.55 15.85
C ARG A 109 -9.94 8.90 16.51
N THR A 110 -9.47 7.76 16.03
CA THR A 110 -8.30 7.10 16.59
C THR A 110 -7.42 6.55 15.49
N VAL A 111 -6.11 6.71 15.65
CA VAL A 111 -5.10 6.00 14.86
C VAL A 111 -4.20 5.25 15.84
N GLU A 112 -4.06 3.94 15.64
CA GLU A 112 -3.26 3.04 16.46
C GLU A 112 -2.19 2.38 15.57
N ALA A 113 -0.95 2.35 16.03
CA ALA A 113 0.07 1.51 15.45
C ALA A 113 -0.10 0.10 16.02
N VAL A 114 -0.76 -0.80 15.31
CA VAL A 114 -0.84 -2.20 15.79
C VAL A 114 0.59 -2.79 15.77
N THR A 115 0.84 -3.90 16.44
CA THR A 115 2.09 -4.66 16.27
C THR A 115 1.76 -6.01 15.69
N ALA A 116 2.65 -6.56 14.84
CA ALA A 116 2.58 -7.99 14.63
C ALA A 116 2.81 -8.67 15.97
N SER A 117 1.83 -9.43 16.45
CA SER A 117 2.05 -10.38 17.54
C SER A 117 3.27 -11.24 17.20
N GLY A 118 4.23 -11.33 18.12
CA GLY A 118 5.52 -11.97 17.89
C GLY A 118 5.40 -13.36 17.28
N GLY A 119 6.15 -13.60 16.19
CA GLY A 119 6.16 -14.84 15.42
C GLY A 119 6.50 -14.57 13.95
N ASP A 120 7.02 -15.57 13.24
CA ASP A 120 7.23 -15.46 11.78
C ASP A 120 5.88 -15.54 11.07
N ARG A 121 5.26 -14.37 10.83
CA ARG A 121 3.97 -14.28 10.14
C ARG A 121 4.23 -14.23 8.64
N PHE A 122 3.68 -15.19 7.91
CA PHE A 122 3.66 -15.20 6.45
C PHE A 122 2.36 -15.81 5.93
N PHE A 123 2.10 -15.56 4.65
CA PHE A 123 1.09 -16.29 3.88
C PHE A 123 1.68 -16.70 2.53
N ASP A 124 1.15 -17.80 2.00
CA ASP A 124 1.40 -18.31 0.67
C ASP A 124 0.10 -18.18 -0.14
N MET A 125 0.18 -17.58 -1.32
CA MET A 125 -0.88 -17.56 -2.32
C MET A 125 -0.48 -18.44 -3.48
N LYS A 126 -1.36 -19.36 -3.89
CA LYS A 126 -1.15 -20.32 -4.97
C LYS A 126 -2.22 -20.16 -6.04
N VAL A 127 -1.83 -20.06 -7.30
CA VAL A 127 -2.73 -19.97 -8.45
C VAL A 127 -2.29 -20.94 -9.54
N ALA A 128 -3.26 -21.57 -10.21
CA ALA A 128 -2.98 -22.40 -11.37
C ALA A 128 -2.33 -21.54 -12.47
N ALA A 129 -1.12 -21.91 -12.89
CA ALA A 129 -0.41 -21.22 -13.95
C ALA A 129 -1.03 -21.55 -15.31
N GLY A 130 -0.93 -20.61 -16.25
CA GLY A 130 -1.43 -20.79 -17.61
C GLY A 130 -2.23 -19.56 -18.11
N PRO A 131 -3.23 -19.73 -19.00
CA PRO A 131 -3.92 -18.60 -19.63
C PRO A 131 -4.53 -17.61 -18.63
N LYS A 132 -4.95 -18.13 -17.49
CA LYS A 132 -5.67 -17.41 -16.45
C LYS A 132 -4.79 -16.92 -15.31
N ALA A 133 -3.47 -17.13 -15.34
CA ALA A 133 -2.53 -16.53 -14.39
C ALA A 133 -1.19 -16.21 -15.07
N HIS A 134 -0.77 -14.94 -15.04
CA HIS A 134 0.41 -14.46 -15.74
C HIS A 134 1.08 -13.32 -14.99
N LEU A 135 2.36 -13.07 -15.29
CA LEU A 135 3.01 -11.85 -14.82
C LEU A 135 2.79 -10.72 -15.83
N ALA A 136 2.72 -9.49 -15.35
CA ALA A 136 2.59 -8.31 -16.18
C ALA A 136 3.45 -7.16 -15.63
N TYR A 137 4.07 -6.41 -16.53
CA TYR A 137 4.76 -5.16 -16.22
C TYR A 137 4.06 -3.99 -16.93
N ARG A 138 3.96 -2.85 -16.23
CA ARG A 138 3.40 -1.60 -16.76
C ARG A 138 4.35 -0.44 -16.51
N ALA A 139 4.67 0.32 -17.55
CA ALA A 139 5.56 1.47 -17.47
C ALA A 139 4.94 2.66 -16.72
N GLU A 140 3.62 2.77 -16.72
CA GLU A 140 2.88 3.86 -16.06
C GLU A 140 3.24 3.97 -14.57
N ASP A 141 3.37 2.83 -13.89
CA ASP A 141 3.65 2.77 -12.46
C ASP A 141 4.92 1.98 -12.09
N GLY A 142 5.55 1.34 -13.09
CA GLY A 142 6.80 0.62 -12.95
C GLY A 142 6.69 -0.70 -12.18
N TYR A 143 5.50 -1.27 -11.94
CA TYR A 143 5.40 -2.54 -11.19
C TYR A 143 5.31 -3.77 -12.08
N LEU A 144 6.03 -4.80 -11.64
CA LEU A 144 5.75 -6.18 -11.99
C LEU A 144 4.65 -6.72 -11.07
N ARG A 145 3.68 -7.43 -11.65
CA ARG A 145 2.49 -7.94 -10.98
C ARG A 145 2.22 -9.38 -11.37
N LEU A 146 1.62 -10.14 -10.47
CA LEU A 146 0.92 -11.37 -10.78
C LEU A 146 -0.57 -11.05 -10.93
N LEU A 147 -1.16 -11.42 -12.07
CA LEU A 147 -2.57 -11.29 -12.38
C LEU A 147 -3.18 -12.67 -12.54
N TRP A 148 -4.39 -12.88 -12.03
CA TRP A 148 -5.10 -14.15 -12.22
C TRP A 148 -6.61 -13.97 -12.41
N ALA A 149 -7.32 -14.98 -12.88
CA ALA A 149 -8.77 -14.91 -13.09
C ALA A 149 -9.56 -15.87 -12.16
N GLU A 150 -8.94 -16.98 -11.75
CA GLU A 150 -9.62 -18.00 -10.94
C GLU A 150 -9.47 -17.73 -9.43
N SER A 151 -10.00 -18.60 -8.59
CA SER A 151 -9.78 -18.49 -7.14
C SER A 151 -8.35 -18.90 -6.79
N ALA A 152 -7.71 -18.11 -5.93
CA ALA A 152 -6.41 -18.46 -5.39
C ALA A 152 -6.58 -19.34 -4.14
N ARG A 153 -5.59 -20.20 -3.87
CA ARG A 153 -5.50 -20.96 -2.62
C ARG A 153 -4.55 -20.24 -1.68
N PHE A 154 -4.94 -20.12 -0.43
CA PHE A 154 -4.15 -19.42 0.58
C PHE A 154 -3.77 -20.34 1.74
N GLU A 155 -2.50 -20.31 2.13
CA GLU A 155 -1.98 -20.95 3.33
C GLU A 155 -1.38 -19.88 4.24
N PHE A 156 -1.67 -19.94 5.54
CA PHE A 156 -1.24 -18.95 6.50
C PHE A 156 -0.43 -19.61 7.61
N SER A 157 0.62 -18.92 8.04
CA SER A 157 1.26 -19.21 9.33
C SER A 157 0.26 -19.12 10.49
N SER A 158 0.49 -19.87 11.56
CA SER A 158 -0.42 -19.94 12.73
C SER A 158 -0.65 -18.59 13.42
N GLY A 159 0.29 -17.65 13.29
CA GLY A 159 0.21 -16.30 13.84
C GLY A 159 -0.58 -15.30 13.00
N ALA A 160 -1.21 -15.70 11.89
CA ALA A 160 -1.89 -14.78 10.97
C ALA A 160 -3.43 -14.94 10.91
N ASN A 161 -4.04 -15.63 11.89
CA ASN A 161 -5.48 -15.92 11.89
C ASN A 161 -6.37 -14.67 11.92
N ASP A 162 -5.93 -13.63 12.61
CA ASP A 162 -6.57 -12.32 12.74
C ASP A 162 -6.69 -11.56 11.41
N ILE A 163 -5.81 -11.82 10.44
CA ILE A 163 -5.77 -11.13 9.14
C ILE A 163 -6.03 -12.05 7.96
N LYS A 164 -6.28 -13.34 8.21
CA LYS A 164 -6.48 -14.36 7.17
C LYS A 164 -7.65 -14.00 6.25
N HIS A 165 -8.83 -13.79 6.83
CA HIS A 165 -10.04 -13.48 6.05
C HIS A 165 -9.86 -12.20 5.25
N LEU A 166 -9.27 -11.19 5.89
CA LEU A 166 -8.95 -9.90 5.32
C LEU A 166 -8.11 -10.07 4.04
N LEU A 167 -6.92 -10.67 4.14
CA LEU A 167 -6.04 -10.82 2.97
C LEU A 167 -6.67 -11.67 1.86
N MET A 168 -7.42 -12.71 2.21
CA MET A 168 -8.16 -13.52 1.24
C MET A 168 -9.18 -12.68 0.46
N GLU A 169 -10.03 -11.93 1.16
CA GLU A 169 -11.05 -11.08 0.54
C GLU A 169 -10.44 -10.03 -0.39
N HIS A 170 -9.36 -9.37 0.04
CA HIS A 170 -8.66 -8.38 -0.79
C HIS A 170 -8.17 -8.98 -2.09
N TYR A 171 -7.42 -10.09 -2.03
CA TYR A 171 -6.84 -10.70 -3.23
C TYR A 171 -7.88 -11.42 -4.09
N ASP A 172 -8.97 -11.93 -3.51
CA ASP A 172 -10.09 -12.44 -4.30
C ASP A 172 -10.84 -11.34 -5.04
N ARG A 173 -10.89 -10.12 -4.49
CA ARG A 173 -11.49 -8.97 -5.16
C ARG A 173 -10.58 -8.39 -6.23
N THR A 174 -9.32 -8.12 -5.91
CA THR A 174 -8.39 -7.42 -6.82
C THR A 174 -7.86 -8.33 -7.92
N LYS A 175 -7.74 -9.63 -7.65
CA LYS A 175 -7.15 -10.62 -8.55
C LYS A 175 -5.77 -10.19 -9.09
N GLU A 176 -5.06 -9.42 -8.28
CA GLU A 176 -3.76 -8.82 -8.59
C GLU A 176 -2.87 -8.81 -7.34
N MET A 177 -1.59 -9.13 -7.53
CA MET A 177 -0.56 -9.00 -6.51
C MET A 177 0.66 -8.30 -7.11
N LEU A 178 0.98 -7.15 -6.54
CA LEU A 178 2.22 -6.44 -6.85
C LEU A 178 3.42 -7.27 -6.35
N LEU A 179 4.48 -7.37 -7.16
CA LEU A 179 5.68 -8.15 -6.82
C LEU A 179 6.87 -7.27 -6.45
N HIS A 180 7.36 -6.45 -7.40
CA HIS A 180 8.36 -5.42 -7.12
C HIS A 180 8.32 -4.32 -8.20
N THR A 181 9.02 -3.21 -7.93
CA THR A 181 9.19 -2.10 -8.87
C THR A 181 10.41 -2.35 -9.74
N LEU A 182 10.31 -1.91 -11.00
CA LEU A 182 11.37 -1.93 -12.00
C LEU A 182 11.59 -0.54 -12.55
N GLU A 183 12.85 -0.22 -12.89
CA GLU A 183 13.15 0.99 -13.65
C GLU A 183 12.48 0.93 -15.03
N LEU A 184 12.21 2.11 -15.62
CA LEU A 184 11.66 2.20 -16.96
C LEU A 184 12.66 1.63 -17.99
N PRO A 185 12.28 0.64 -18.82
CA PRO A 185 13.16 0.11 -19.86
C PRO A 185 13.41 1.13 -20.96
N ASN A 186 14.53 0.99 -21.68
CA ASN A 186 14.86 1.86 -22.81
C ASN A 186 13.98 1.59 -24.04
N SER A 187 13.60 0.33 -24.25
CA SER A 187 12.73 -0.06 -25.36
C SER A 187 11.26 0.23 -25.03
N ALA A 188 10.64 1.13 -25.80
CA ALA A 188 9.20 1.41 -25.70
C ALA A 188 8.33 0.17 -25.93
N GLN A 189 8.83 -0.83 -26.65
CA GLN A 189 8.14 -2.12 -26.86
C GLN A 189 8.10 -2.99 -25.60
N MET A 190 8.83 -2.61 -24.55
CA MET A 190 8.85 -3.28 -23.26
C MET A 190 8.09 -2.52 -22.16
N HIS A 191 7.45 -1.39 -22.50
CA HIS A 191 6.69 -0.58 -21.54
C HIS A 191 5.49 -1.34 -20.95
N ASP A 192 4.79 -2.13 -21.75
CA ASP A 192 3.63 -2.89 -21.30
C ASP A 192 3.73 -4.31 -21.83
N VAL A 193 4.08 -5.25 -20.95
CA VAL A 193 4.34 -6.63 -21.34
C VAL A 193 3.60 -7.63 -20.48
N ARG A 194 3.18 -8.72 -21.13
CA ARG A 194 2.65 -9.93 -20.52
C ARG A 194 3.72 -11.02 -20.56
N ILE A 195 3.89 -11.73 -19.46
CA ILE A 195 4.84 -12.82 -19.31
C ILE A 195 4.08 -14.10 -18.97
N ASN A 196 4.15 -15.08 -19.89
CA ASN A 196 3.57 -16.40 -19.71
C ASN A 196 4.67 -17.41 -19.33
N LEU A 197 4.39 -18.27 -18.36
CA LEU A 197 5.30 -19.31 -17.86
C LEU A 197 4.65 -20.69 -18.01
N HIS A 198 5.41 -21.68 -18.49
CA HIS A 198 4.93 -23.05 -18.68
C HIS A 198 6.03 -24.08 -18.40
N ALA A 199 5.75 -25.12 -17.62
CA ALA A 199 6.72 -26.19 -17.39
C ALA A 199 6.76 -27.13 -18.58
N MET A 200 7.93 -27.71 -18.84
CA MET A 200 8.08 -28.76 -19.84
C MET A 200 7.73 -30.12 -19.22
N PRO A 201 6.99 -31.01 -19.93
CA PRO A 201 6.69 -32.38 -19.47
C PRO A 201 7.89 -33.33 -19.32
N ASP A 202 9.11 -32.83 -19.51
CA ASP A 202 10.35 -33.60 -19.46
C ASP A 202 10.78 -33.86 -18.01
N ASN A 203 10.80 -35.13 -17.64
CA ASN A 203 11.10 -35.65 -16.30
C ASN A 203 12.57 -35.50 -15.85
N MET A 204 13.51 -35.08 -16.70
CA MET A 204 14.94 -35.07 -16.37
C MET A 204 15.54 -33.69 -16.11
N ALA A 205 15.01 -32.62 -16.70
CA ALA A 205 15.60 -31.27 -16.58
C ALA A 205 14.77 -30.22 -15.84
N GLN A 206 13.49 -30.49 -15.54
CA GLN A 206 12.57 -29.51 -14.92
C GLN A 206 12.65 -28.12 -15.60
N ASP A 207 12.66 -28.08 -16.93
CA ASP A 207 12.71 -26.83 -17.67
C ASP A 207 11.37 -26.09 -17.64
N MET A 208 11.44 -24.77 -17.78
CA MET A 208 10.33 -23.85 -17.92
C MET A 208 10.54 -22.99 -19.17
N LYS A 209 9.47 -22.81 -19.94
CA LYS A 209 9.38 -21.87 -21.05
C LYS A 209 8.82 -20.55 -20.53
N ILE A 210 9.45 -19.45 -20.92
CA ILE A 210 8.93 -18.10 -20.65
C ILE A 210 8.79 -17.36 -21.98
N GLY A 211 7.61 -16.78 -22.19
CA GLY A 211 7.33 -15.90 -23.32
C GLY A 211 6.98 -14.50 -22.85
N VAL A 212 7.68 -13.50 -23.37
CA VAL A 212 7.35 -12.08 -23.14
C VAL A 212 6.67 -11.54 -24.38
N LEU A 213 5.46 -11.04 -24.21
CA LEU A 213 4.57 -10.55 -25.25
C LEU A 213 4.23 -9.09 -24.99
N PRO A 214 4.05 -8.26 -26.02
CA PRO A 214 3.38 -6.97 -25.86
C PRO A 214 2.00 -7.15 -25.23
N ARG A 215 1.55 -6.23 -24.38
CA ARG A 215 0.25 -6.32 -23.70
C ARG A 215 -0.94 -6.46 -24.66
N SER A 216 -0.85 -5.90 -25.86
CA SER A 216 -1.89 -6.01 -26.90
C SER A 216 -2.08 -7.45 -27.40
N ALA A 217 -1.14 -8.36 -27.13
CA ALA A 217 -1.31 -9.76 -27.43
C ALA A 217 -2.20 -10.43 -26.36
N GLU A 218 -3.47 -10.69 -26.70
CA GLU A 218 -4.38 -11.53 -25.90
C GLU A 218 -4.01 -13.03 -25.95
N SER A 219 -2.72 -13.34 -25.96
CA SER A 219 -2.24 -14.71 -26.09
C SER A 219 -1.74 -15.26 -24.76
N SER A 220 -2.24 -16.43 -24.40
CA SER A 220 -1.69 -17.27 -23.33
C SER A 220 -0.57 -18.17 -23.80
N ALA A 221 -0.17 -18.09 -25.07
CA ALA A 221 0.82 -18.99 -25.61
C ALA A 221 2.19 -18.78 -24.96
N THR A 222 2.93 -19.87 -24.89
CA THR A 222 4.38 -19.86 -24.67
C THR A 222 5.09 -20.23 -25.96
N PRO A 223 6.37 -19.85 -26.14
CA PRO A 223 7.10 -20.14 -27.36
C PRO A 223 7.22 -21.65 -27.63
N ASP A 224 6.97 -22.06 -28.87
CA ASP A 224 7.20 -23.44 -29.32
C ASP A 224 8.70 -23.75 -29.37
N THR A 225 9.47 -22.78 -29.86
CA THR A 225 10.94 -22.78 -29.95
C THR A 225 11.56 -21.93 -28.86
N TYR A 226 12.77 -22.28 -28.44
CA TYR A 226 13.49 -21.58 -27.39
C TYR A 226 15.00 -21.70 -27.57
N PRO A 227 15.79 -20.72 -27.09
CA PRO A 227 17.23 -20.80 -27.17
C PRO A 227 17.75 -21.91 -26.25
N VAL A 228 18.54 -22.82 -26.80
CA VAL A 228 19.23 -23.89 -26.05
C VAL A 228 20.72 -23.63 -26.06
N SER A 229 21.39 -23.83 -24.92
CA SER A 229 22.84 -23.83 -24.79
C SER A 229 23.27 -25.03 -23.95
N ILE A 230 24.35 -25.69 -24.35
CA ILE A 230 24.96 -26.79 -23.59
C ILE A 230 25.90 -26.28 -22.47
N VAL A 231 26.24 -25.00 -22.49
CA VAL A 231 27.25 -24.38 -21.61
C VAL A 231 26.67 -23.31 -20.68
N SER A 232 25.41 -22.92 -20.86
CA SER A 232 24.79 -21.85 -20.07
C SER A 232 23.38 -22.23 -19.62
N ASN A 233 23.14 -22.07 -18.32
CA ASN A 233 21.89 -22.46 -17.66
C ASN A 233 20.71 -21.57 -18.03
N VAL A 234 20.96 -20.35 -18.52
CA VAL A 234 19.94 -19.35 -18.83
C VAL A 234 20.25 -18.72 -20.17
N ASN A 235 19.25 -18.71 -21.06
CA ASN A 235 19.37 -18.14 -22.39
C ASN A 235 18.10 -17.34 -22.73
N LEU A 236 18.28 -16.12 -23.21
CA LEU A 236 17.18 -15.27 -23.71
C LEU A 236 17.32 -15.07 -25.21
N GLY A 237 16.24 -15.35 -25.93
CA GLY A 237 16.09 -15.11 -27.35
C GLY A 237 15.36 -13.80 -27.58
N PHE A 238 16.03 -12.82 -28.15
CA PHE A 238 15.51 -11.50 -28.45
C PHE A 238 15.04 -11.42 -29.90
N SER A 239 13.84 -10.89 -30.10
CA SER A 239 13.29 -10.66 -31.45
C SER A 239 14.07 -9.56 -32.17
N GLU A 240 14.47 -9.81 -33.42
CA GLU A 240 15.14 -8.83 -34.28
C GLU A 240 14.22 -7.66 -34.67
N SER A 241 12.90 -7.81 -34.59
CA SER A 241 11.96 -6.72 -34.87
C SER A 241 11.78 -5.78 -33.68
N VAL A 242 11.85 -6.30 -32.46
CA VAL A 242 11.74 -5.52 -31.21
C VAL A 242 13.08 -4.93 -30.80
N PHE A 243 14.17 -5.67 -31.01
CA PHE A 243 15.53 -5.26 -30.67
C PHE A 243 16.42 -5.27 -31.92
N PRO A 244 16.25 -4.30 -32.85
CA PRO A 244 16.91 -4.33 -34.16
C PRO A 244 18.45 -4.31 -34.07
N ASN A 245 19.01 -3.79 -32.98
CA ASN A 245 20.44 -3.79 -32.72
C ASN A 245 21.04 -5.20 -32.55
N VAL A 246 20.24 -6.21 -32.16
CA VAL A 246 20.73 -7.60 -32.08
C VAL A 246 21.10 -8.12 -33.46
N LYS A 247 20.38 -7.71 -34.52
CA LYS A 247 20.70 -8.04 -35.91
C LYS A 247 22.08 -7.53 -36.32
N LEU A 248 22.54 -6.44 -35.72
CA LEU A 248 23.86 -5.83 -35.92
C LEU A 248 24.94 -6.45 -35.01
N GLY A 249 24.61 -7.48 -34.24
CA GLY A 249 25.54 -8.15 -33.31
C GLY A 249 25.81 -7.36 -32.03
N ALA A 250 24.98 -6.37 -31.71
CA ALA A 250 25.04 -5.61 -30.47
C ALA A 250 23.96 -6.07 -29.47
N ALA A 251 24.34 -6.18 -28.20
CA ALA A 251 23.40 -6.53 -27.14
C ALA A 251 22.29 -5.47 -26.95
N PRO A 252 21.04 -5.85 -26.62
CA PRO A 252 19.98 -4.93 -26.18
C PRO A 252 20.42 -4.11 -24.98
N ALA A 253 20.03 -2.83 -24.94
CA ALA A 253 20.21 -1.99 -23.74
C ALA A 253 19.52 -2.63 -22.52
N ASP A 254 18.34 -3.22 -22.74
CA ASP A 254 17.51 -3.82 -21.69
C ASP A 254 17.85 -5.29 -21.40
N GLN A 255 19.00 -5.80 -21.88
CA GLN A 255 19.32 -7.24 -21.80
C GLN A 255 19.27 -7.82 -20.37
N ASN A 256 19.69 -7.06 -19.36
CA ASN A 256 19.64 -7.50 -17.96
C ASN A 256 18.31 -7.13 -17.31
N TRP A 257 17.68 -6.04 -17.76
CA TRP A 257 16.37 -5.61 -17.28
C TRP A 257 15.32 -6.69 -17.57
N VAL A 258 15.34 -7.32 -18.75
CA VAL A 258 14.37 -8.35 -19.13
C VAL A 258 14.34 -9.54 -18.16
N LEU A 259 15.49 -9.92 -17.57
CA LEU A 259 15.53 -11.00 -16.58
C LEU A 259 14.75 -10.65 -15.31
N THR A 260 14.70 -9.37 -14.95
CA THR A 260 14.00 -8.90 -13.75
C THR A 260 12.48 -8.97 -13.87
N LEU A 261 11.95 -9.34 -15.04
CA LEU A 261 10.52 -9.63 -15.23
C LEU A 261 10.08 -10.97 -14.60
N PHE A 262 11.03 -11.85 -14.26
CA PHE A 262 10.73 -13.16 -13.67
C PHE A 262 11.77 -13.63 -12.64
N LEU A 263 12.91 -12.95 -12.51
CA LEU A 263 13.93 -13.24 -11.49
C LEU A 263 14.14 -12.05 -10.56
N PRO A 264 14.60 -12.28 -9.31
CA PRO A 264 14.94 -11.19 -8.43
C PRO A 264 16.10 -10.34 -9.01
N PRO A 265 16.09 -9.02 -8.79
CA PRO A 265 17.14 -8.13 -9.29
C PRO A 265 18.55 -8.54 -8.82
N GLY A 266 19.53 -8.50 -9.74
CA GLY A 266 20.95 -8.60 -9.41
C GLY A 266 21.58 -9.99 -9.43
N TYR A 267 20.82 -11.06 -9.68
CA TYR A 267 21.32 -12.46 -9.64
C TYR A 267 22.03 -12.92 -10.93
N TRP A 268 21.63 -12.36 -12.08
CA TRP A 268 22.09 -12.83 -13.38
C TRP A 268 22.66 -11.69 -14.21
N GLN A 269 23.70 -12.00 -14.97
CA GLN A 269 24.32 -11.07 -15.90
C GLN A 269 24.52 -11.72 -17.25
N ALA A 270 24.33 -10.94 -18.31
CA ALA A 270 24.63 -11.36 -19.65
C ALA A 270 26.11 -11.77 -19.74
N SER A 271 26.35 -12.95 -20.30
CA SER A 271 27.67 -13.29 -20.80
C SER A 271 28.10 -12.25 -21.81
N SER A 272 29.34 -11.80 -21.75
CA SER A 272 29.92 -10.74 -22.59
C SER A 272 30.00 -11.10 -24.09
N GLY A 273 29.21 -12.08 -24.55
CA GLY A 273 29.13 -12.54 -25.92
C GLY A 273 28.21 -11.67 -26.79
N ARG A 274 28.55 -11.60 -28.08
CA ARG A 274 27.67 -11.03 -29.11
C ARG A 274 26.40 -11.88 -29.23
N PRO A 275 25.22 -11.30 -29.48
CA PRO A 275 24.01 -12.07 -29.74
C PRO A 275 24.19 -13.06 -30.89
N GLU A 276 23.87 -14.32 -30.65
CA GLU A 276 24.05 -15.40 -31.62
C GLU A 276 22.72 -15.73 -32.29
N LYS A 277 22.70 -15.91 -33.62
CA LYS A 277 21.48 -16.38 -34.29
C LYS A 277 21.17 -17.81 -33.83
N TYR A 278 19.92 -18.07 -33.43
CA TYR A 278 19.46 -19.43 -33.09
C TYR A 278 18.16 -19.83 -33.81
N GLU A 279 17.37 -18.85 -34.26
CA GLU A 279 16.11 -19.03 -34.98
C GLU A 279 15.95 -17.85 -35.95
N ASP A 280 15.16 -18.01 -37.01
CA ASP A 280 14.85 -16.88 -37.90
C ASP A 280 14.11 -15.78 -37.15
N GLY A 281 14.60 -14.54 -37.30
CA GLY A 281 14.06 -13.39 -36.58
C GLY A 281 14.43 -13.30 -35.10
N TYR A 282 15.27 -14.20 -34.57
CA TYR A 282 15.68 -14.17 -33.16
C TYR A 282 17.18 -14.42 -32.94
N ARG A 283 17.73 -13.76 -31.92
CA ARG A 283 19.11 -13.98 -31.45
C ARG A 283 19.19 -14.22 -29.96
N ARG A 284 20.03 -15.17 -29.56
CA ARG A 284 20.21 -15.57 -28.17
C ARG A 284 21.34 -14.80 -27.51
N ILE A 285 21.16 -14.54 -26.23
CA ILE A 285 22.20 -14.12 -25.29
C ILE A 285 22.18 -15.10 -24.13
N SER A 286 23.35 -15.59 -23.76
CA SER A 286 23.53 -16.51 -22.64
C SER A 286 23.82 -15.74 -21.36
N TYR A 287 23.39 -16.26 -20.22
CA TYR A 287 23.56 -15.63 -18.92
C TYR A 287 24.23 -16.59 -17.94
N PHE A 288 24.97 -16.02 -17.00
CA PHE A 288 25.56 -16.75 -15.88
C PHE A 288 25.14 -16.11 -14.56
N SER A 289 25.05 -16.96 -13.53
CA SER A 289 24.80 -16.51 -12.17
C SER A 289 25.98 -15.65 -11.72
N SER A 290 25.71 -14.41 -11.35
CA SER A 290 26.71 -13.54 -10.76
C SER A 290 26.58 -13.65 -9.23
N PRO A 291 27.60 -14.13 -8.50
CA PRO A 291 27.62 -13.99 -7.06
C PRO A 291 27.91 -12.52 -6.73
N ARG A 292 26.94 -11.63 -6.93
CA ARG A 292 27.01 -10.32 -6.27
C ARG A 292 26.55 -10.51 -4.84
N THR A 293 27.40 -10.10 -3.91
CA THR A 293 26.97 -9.61 -2.61
C THR A 293 25.97 -8.50 -2.89
N VAL A 294 24.68 -8.84 -2.92
CA VAL A 294 23.62 -7.84 -2.77
C VAL A 294 23.96 -7.15 -1.48
N ALA A 295 24.35 -5.87 -1.54
CA ALA A 295 24.62 -5.10 -0.35
C ALA A 295 23.36 -5.21 0.51
N THR A 296 23.48 -5.95 1.62
CA THR A 296 22.46 -5.96 2.65
C THR A 296 22.48 -4.56 3.21
N ALA A 297 21.67 -3.66 2.61
CA ALA A 297 21.21 -2.49 3.31
C ALA A 297 20.76 -3.02 4.68
N ALA A 298 21.35 -2.51 5.75
CA ALA A 298 20.92 -2.85 7.09
C ALA A 298 19.40 -2.66 7.11
N ALA A 299 18.68 -3.64 7.66
CA ALA A 299 17.26 -3.48 7.90
C ALA A 299 17.11 -2.14 8.64
N PRO A 300 16.32 -1.19 8.12
CA PRO A 300 16.09 0.05 8.86
C PRO A 300 15.56 -0.35 10.24
N ASP A 301 16.08 0.29 11.29
CA ASP A 301 15.56 0.11 12.64
C ASP A 301 14.04 0.23 12.58
N THR A 302 13.34 -0.76 13.13
CA THR A 302 11.87 -0.76 13.09
C THR A 302 11.39 0.48 13.86
N PRO A 303 10.74 1.45 13.20
CA PRO A 303 10.26 2.64 13.90
C PRO A 303 9.25 2.19 14.96
N TRP A 304 9.47 2.66 16.19
CA TRP A 304 8.56 2.41 17.30
C TRP A 304 7.58 3.57 17.44
N HIS A 305 6.41 3.31 18.00
CA HIS A 305 5.34 4.28 18.17
C HIS A 305 4.74 4.17 19.57
N ILE A 306 4.13 5.25 20.05
CA ILE A 306 3.21 5.22 21.19
C ILE A 306 1.82 4.89 20.66
N ASN A 307 1.12 4.00 21.34
CA ASN A 307 -0.27 3.68 21.09
C ASN A 307 -1.20 4.30 22.12
N PRO A 308 -2.31 4.95 21.70
CA PRO A 308 -2.63 5.30 20.31
C PRO A 308 -1.64 6.35 19.75
N VAL A 309 -1.48 6.42 18.42
CA VAL A 309 -0.63 7.44 17.76
C VAL A 309 -1.33 8.81 17.78
N SER A 310 -2.64 8.82 17.55
CA SER A 310 -3.47 10.02 17.69
C SER A 310 -4.88 9.64 18.10
N LYS A 311 -5.50 10.46 18.95
CA LYS A 311 -6.86 10.24 19.42
C LYS A 311 -7.62 11.55 19.65
N ILE A 312 -8.83 11.62 19.13
CA ILE A 312 -9.84 12.63 19.42
C ILE A 312 -10.77 12.07 20.50
N LEU A 313 -11.05 12.87 21.52
CA LEU A 313 -11.85 12.46 22.66
C LEU A 313 -12.65 13.63 23.24
N GLN A 314 -13.67 13.32 24.04
CA GLN A 314 -14.45 14.33 24.76
C GLN A 314 -13.79 14.70 26.09
N ALA A 315 -13.96 15.94 26.53
CA ALA A 315 -13.62 16.34 27.89
C ALA A 315 -14.36 15.46 28.92
N GLY A 316 -13.67 15.04 29.96
CA GLY A 316 -14.20 14.10 30.96
C GLY A 316 -14.34 12.65 30.50
N ALA A 317 -13.84 12.29 29.31
CA ALA A 317 -13.81 10.90 28.88
C ALA A 317 -12.91 10.03 29.78
N ASN A 318 -13.11 8.72 29.72
CA ASN A 318 -12.28 7.76 30.45
C ASN A 318 -10.80 7.86 30.06
N ARG A 319 -9.92 7.57 31.02
CA ARG A 319 -8.48 7.48 30.77
C ARG A 319 -8.15 6.49 29.65
N THR A 320 -7.13 6.81 28.86
CA THR A 320 -6.65 5.98 27.74
C THR A 320 -5.30 5.36 28.11
N GLY A 321 -5.21 4.03 28.02
CA GLY A 321 -3.95 3.31 28.22
C GLY A 321 -2.93 3.61 27.13
N LEU A 322 -1.67 3.75 27.52
CA LEU A 322 -0.55 4.01 26.65
C LEU A 322 0.39 2.81 26.61
N SER A 323 0.88 2.48 25.42
CA SER A 323 1.87 1.42 25.25
C SER A 323 2.86 1.77 24.14
N LEU A 324 4.06 1.19 24.20
CA LEU A 324 5.02 1.26 23.10
C LEU A 324 4.87 0.02 22.22
N THR A 325 4.95 0.19 20.91
CA THR A 325 4.92 -0.93 19.95
C THR A 325 6.13 -1.87 20.13
N THR A 326 7.22 -1.37 20.68
CA THR A 326 8.39 -2.18 21.03
C THR A 326 8.85 -1.80 22.43
N ALA A 327 9.23 -2.79 23.23
CA ALA A 327 9.77 -2.54 24.56
C ALA A 327 11.12 -1.84 24.42
N VAL A 328 11.19 -0.57 24.85
CA VAL A 328 12.43 0.21 24.82
C VAL A 328 12.92 0.42 26.25
N ALA A 329 14.17 0.05 26.51
CA ALA A 329 14.80 0.28 27.81
C ALA A 329 14.96 1.79 28.07
N ASN A 330 14.79 2.20 29.33
CA ASN A 330 14.99 3.58 29.80
C ASN A 330 14.07 4.64 29.15
N ALA A 331 12.91 4.25 28.62
CA ALA A 331 11.93 5.17 28.05
C ALA A 331 11.50 6.26 29.05
N GLN A 332 11.71 7.53 28.68
CA GLN A 332 11.29 8.70 29.44
C GLN A 332 9.99 9.25 28.85
N TRP A 333 8.94 9.31 29.66
CA TRP A 333 7.62 9.79 29.24
C TRP A 333 7.41 11.22 29.75
N SER A 334 6.95 12.10 28.87
CA SER A 334 6.56 13.47 29.23
C SER A 334 5.26 13.87 28.55
N LEU A 335 4.54 14.79 29.18
CA LEU A 335 3.38 15.49 28.62
C LEU A 335 3.83 16.88 28.17
N GLU A 336 3.61 17.20 26.91
CA GLU A 336 3.91 18.48 26.25
C GLU A 336 2.64 19.03 25.57
N GLY A 337 2.72 20.22 24.97
CA GLY A 337 1.59 20.90 24.34
C GLY A 337 0.88 21.84 25.31
N GLU A 338 -0.45 21.88 25.28
CA GLU A 338 -1.23 22.73 26.20
C GLU A 338 -1.26 22.19 27.63
N THR A 339 -1.00 20.89 27.81
CA THR A 339 -0.94 20.18 29.10
C THR A 339 -2.23 20.31 29.91
N ARG A 340 -3.39 20.17 29.25
CA ARG A 340 -4.71 20.30 29.89
C ARG A 340 -5.12 19.03 30.62
N GLY A 341 -4.77 17.86 30.10
CA GLY A 341 -4.95 16.57 30.74
C GLY A 341 -3.79 16.21 31.69
N THR A 342 -3.74 14.96 32.08
CA THR A 342 -2.69 14.42 32.96
C THR A 342 -2.11 13.13 32.39
N LEU A 343 -0.79 12.98 32.53
CA LEU A 343 -0.10 11.71 32.30
C LEU A 343 0.07 11.02 33.65
N GLU A 344 -0.55 9.85 33.80
CA GLU A 344 -0.54 9.06 35.02
C GLU A 344 0.27 7.79 34.82
N LYS A 345 0.95 7.36 35.89
CA LYS A 345 1.69 6.10 35.93
C LYS A 345 1.15 5.22 37.04
N GLU A 346 0.71 4.01 36.68
CA GLU A 346 0.27 2.99 37.63
C GLU A 346 1.08 1.70 37.39
N GLY A 347 2.00 1.41 38.32
CA GLY A 347 2.96 0.31 38.15
C GLY A 347 3.84 0.51 36.92
N SER A 348 3.79 -0.42 35.98
CA SER A 348 4.51 -0.36 34.70
C SER A 348 3.75 0.35 33.58
N ASN A 349 2.48 0.70 33.80
CA ASN A 349 1.58 1.19 32.77
C ASN A 349 1.45 2.72 32.84
N TYR A 350 1.31 3.34 31.68
CA TYR A 350 1.04 4.76 31.54
C TYR A 350 -0.36 4.99 31.00
N TYR A 351 -1.01 6.06 31.45
CA TYR A 351 -2.35 6.45 31.04
C TYR A 351 -2.40 7.95 30.77
N TYR A 352 -3.14 8.34 29.74
CA TYR A 352 -3.54 9.73 29.55
C TYR A 352 -4.98 9.92 30.04
N THR A 353 -5.18 10.87 30.95
CA THR A 353 -6.49 11.27 31.44
C THR A 353 -6.83 12.64 30.86
N PRO A 354 -7.93 12.79 30.10
CA PRO A 354 -8.29 14.07 29.52
C PRO A 354 -8.79 15.06 30.57
N PRO A 355 -8.73 16.38 30.29
CA PRO A 355 -9.26 17.39 31.19
C PRO A 355 -10.75 17.15 31.48
N LEU A 356 -11.18 17.52 32.68
CA LEU A 356 -12.59 17.48 33.06
C LEU A 356 -13.45 18.44 32.22
N VAL A 357 -14.74 18.16 32.17
CA VAL A 357 -15.74 19.06 31.57
C VAL A 357 -15.67 20.42 32.27
N ARG A 358 -15.76 21.50 31.48
CA ARG A 358 -15.66 22.87 31.99
C ARG A 358 -16.78 23.22 32.96
N ASN A 359 -16.44 24.06 33.94
CA ASN A 359 -17.35 24.73 34.84
C ASN A 359 -17.03 26.25 34.83
N PRO A 360 -17.95 27.14 34.43
CA PRO A 360 -19.34 26.88 34.02
C PRO A 360 -19.44 26.07 32.72
N ALA A 361 -20.59 25.42 32.54
CA ALA A 361 -20.90 24.64 31.33
C ALA A 361 -20.97 25.54 30.08
N ALA A 362 -20.73 24.95 28.91
CA ALA A 362 -20.88 25.62 27.64
C ALA A 362 -22.33 26.07 27.42
N LEU A 363 -22.50 27.24 26.81
CA LEU A 363 -23.81 27.75 26.39
C LEU A 363 -23.98 27.54 24.90
N PHE A 364 -25.14 27.08 24.47
CA PHE A 364 -25.43 26.70 23.08
C PHE A 364 -26.47 27.62 22.45
N ASN A 365 -26.30 27.89 21.16
CA ASN A 365 -27.22 28.66 20.34
C ASN A 365 -28.28 27.74 19.70
N GLU A 366 -29.38 27.51 20.42
CA GLU A 366 -30.48 26.65 19.95
C GLU A 366 -31.29 27.28 18.79
N GLY A 367 -31.15 28.59 18.54
CA GLY A 367 -31.89 29.33 17.51
C GLY A 367 -31.23 29.32 16.12
N THR A 368 -30.31 28.39 15.87
CA THR A 368 -29.48 28.30 14.66
C THR A 368 -30.14 27.50 13.53
N GLU A 369 -29.64 27.68 12.32
CA GLU A 369 -29.97 26.86 11.14
C GLU A 369 -29.30 25.49 11.12
N LEU A 370 -28.39 25.20 12.05
CA LEU A 370 -27.63 23.95 12.11
C LEU A 370 -28.40 22.87 12.89
N MET A 371 -28.28 21.62 12.45
CA MET A 371 -28.89 20.50 13.19
C MET A 371 -28.27 20.28 14.58
N VAL A 372 -26.97 20.57 14.73
CA VAL A 372 -26.28 20.53 16.02
C VAL A 372 -26.08 21.97 16.47
N ALA A 373 -26.63 22.32 17.62
CA ALA A 373 -26.51 23.67 18.17
C ALA A 373 -25.02 24.01 18.43
N PRO A 374 -24.48 25.11 17.86
CA PRO A 374 -23.12 25.52 18.12
C PRO A 374 -23.03 26.14 19.53
N ALA A 375 -21.87 25.98 20.17
CA ALA A 375 -21.59 26.67 21.42
C ALA A 375 -21.18 28.12 21.16
N PHE A 376 -21.57 29.04 22.03
CA PHE A 376 -21.11 30.42 21.97
C PHE A 376 -19.61 30.50 22.29
N ARG A 377 -18.82 31.18 21.45
CA ARG A 377 -17.37 31.39 21.66
C ARG A 377 -17.06 32.13 22.96
N ALA A 378 -17.98 32.98 23.42
CA ALA A 378 -17.87 33.66 24.71
C ALA A 378 -17.90 32.70 25.91
N SER A 379 -18.59 31.56 25.80
CA SER A 379 -18.67 30.54 26.86
C SER A 379 -17.50 29.55 26.82
N VAL A 380 -16.93 29.33 25.63
CA VAL A 380 -15.85 28.38 25.39
C VAL A 380 -14.80 29.06 24.49
N PRO A 381 -13.66 29.54 25.01
CA PRO A 381 -12.69 30.28 24.19
C PRO A 381 -12.03 29.47 23.06
N ASN A 382 -11.96 28.14 23.19
CA ASN A 382 -11.45 27.23 22.17
C ASN A 382 -12.26 25.93 22.20
N PRO A 383 -12.70 25.40 21.03
CA PRO A 383 -13.54 24.22 20.98
C PRO A 383 -12.77 22.94 21.30
N VAL A 384 -11.44 22.98 21.12
CA VAL A 384 -10.52 21.87 21.37
C VAL A 384 -9.28 22.32 22.15
N ALA A 385 -8.59 21.38 22.79
CA ALA A 385 -7.23 21.54 23.28
C ALA A 385 -6.37 20.36 22.84
N VAL A 386 -5.06 20.60 22.69
CA VAL A 386 -4.11 19.59 22.21
C VAL A 386 -3.03 19.30 23.24
N ASP A 387 -2.95 18.04 23.63
CA ASP A 387 -1.90 17.48 24.45
C ASP A 387 -1.05 16.51 23.63
N SER A 388 0.25 16.48 23.89
CA SER A 388 1.19 15.57 23.23
C SER A 388 1.93 14.76 24.28
N ILE A 389 1.81 13.44 24.25
CA ILE A 389 2.68 12.55 25.00
C ILE A 389 3.92 12.30 24.18
N LYS A 390 5.08 12.53 24.77
CA LYS A 390 6.37 12.30 24.14
C LYS A 390 7.12 11.22 24.90
N VAL A 391 7.72 10.31 24.16
CA VAL A 391 8.61 9.31 24.71
C VAL A 391 9.96 9.45 24.06
N THR A 392 10.99 9.61 24.89
CA THR A 392 12.38 9.65 24.46
C THR A 392 13.08 8.42 25.00
N ALA A 393 13.72 7.66 24.11
CA ALA A 393 14.55 6.53 24.46
C ALA A 393 15.78 6.51 23.55
N THR A 394 16.95 6.22 24.13
CA THR A 394 18.27 6.28 23.46
C THR A 394 18.50 7.62 22.74
N LYS A 395 18.24 7.69 21.43
CA LYS A 395 18.36 8.89 20.58
C LYS A 395 17.07 9.24 19.83
N ASP A 396 16.05 8.41 19.95
CA ASP A 396 14.81 8.57 19.22
C ASP A 396 13.72 9.16 20.11
N THR A 397 12.87 9.94 19.48
CA THR A 397 11.73 10.59 20.12
C THR A 397 10.51 10.35 19.27
N VAL A 398 9.45 9.84 19.90
CA VAL A 398 8.16 9.62 19.26
C VAL A 398 7.09 10.33 20.07
N SER A 399 6.01 10.72 19.41
CA SER A 399 4.89 11.39 20.05
C SER A 399 3.56 10.72 19.75
N SER A 400 2.64 10.85 20.70
CA SER A 400 1.22 10.56 20.58
C SER A 400 0.44 11.83 20.86
N THR A 401 -0.60 12.10 20.07
CA THR A 401 -1.39 13.34 20.19
C THR A 401 -2.80 13.05 20.67
N PHE A 402 -3.26 13.85 21.62
CA PHE A 402 -4.62 13.80 22.16
C PHE A 402 -5.30 15.14 21.90
N VAL A 403 -6.39 15.12 21.15
CA VAL A 403 -7.21 16.31 20.89
C VAL A 403 -8.51 16.19 21.66
N THR A 404 -8.64 17.00 22.72
CA THR A 404 -9.81 17.00 23.58
C THR A 404 -10.83 17.99 23.07
N GLN A 405 -12.04 17.53 22.79
CA GLN A 405 -13.20 18.36 22.44
C GLN A 405 -13.91 18.83 23.71
N PHE A 406 -14.16 20.13 23.84
CA PHE A 406 -14.96 20.70 24.94
C PHE A 406 -16.43 20.89 24.57
N VAL A 407 -16.72 20.93 23.28
CA VAL A 407 -18.07 21.05 22.69
C VAL A 407 -18.13 20.11 21.49
N TYR A 408 -19.34 19.74 21.05
CA TYR A 408 -19.47 18.86 19.90
C TYR A 408 -19.22 19.63 18.58
N PRO A 409 -18.61 18.98 17.57
CA PRO A 409 -18.54 19.55 16.23
C PRO A 409 -19.94 19.67 15.64
N THR A 410 -20.17 20.75 14.89
CA THR A 410 -21.44 20.99 14.18
C THR A 410 -21.35 20.67 12.70
N HIS A 411 -20.13 20.48 12.21
CA HIS A 411 -19.81 20.18 10.82
C HIS A 411 -19.01 18.87 10.71
N LEU A 412 -19.04 18.27 9.53
CA LEU A 412 -18.21 17.13 9.14
C LEU A 412 -17.17 17.59 8.11
N ILE A 413 -15.94 17.08 8.22
CA ILE A 413 -14.91 17.24 7.19
C ILE A 413 -15.03 16.08 6.19
N ARG A 414 -15.12 16.40 4.90
CA ARG A 414 -15.03 15.45 3.80
C ARG A 414 -13.73 15.61 3.05
N ALA A 415 -13.29 14.54 2.39
CA ALA A 415 -12.08 14.51 1.59
C ALA A 415 -12.38 14.17 0.13
N ALA A 416 -11.56 14.69 -0.77
CA ALA A 416 -11.53 14.36 -2.19
C ALA A 416 -10.08 14.41 -2.70
N LEU A 417 -9.80 13.74 -3.82
CA LEU A 417 -8.51 13.90 -4.51
C LEU A 417 -8.55 15.16 -5.38
N PHE A 418 -7.50 15.97 -5.28
CA PHE A 418 -7.27 17.12 -6.14
C PHE A 418 -5.79 17.15 -6.51
N GLU A 419 -5.47 16.96 -7.79
CA GLU A 419 -4.08 16.92 -8.30
C GLU A 419 -3.17 15.93 -7.54
N GLY A 420 -3.73 14.78 -7.13
CA GLY A 420 -3.02 13.76 -6.35
C GLY A 420 -2.84 14.08 -4.87
N GLN A 421 -3.40 15.19 -4.39
CA GLN A 421 -3.40 15.59 -2.98
C GLN A 421 -4.78 15.43 -2.33
N ILE A 422 -4.81 15.39 -1.01
CA ILE A 422 -6.06 15.34 -0.25
C ILE A 422 -6.61 16.76 -0.11
N LYS A 423 -7.77 17.03 -0.72
CA LYS A 423 -8.54 18.26 -0.53
C LYS A 423 -9.63 18.01 0.49
N LEU A 424 -9.69 18.85 1.52
CA LEU A 424 -10.70 18.81 2.57
C LEU A 424 -11.78 19.87 2.31
N THR A 425 -13.02 19.52 2.62
CA THR A 425 -14.18 20.42 2.54
C THR A 425 -15.02 20.29 3.81
N LEU A 426 -15.68 21.37 4.22
CA LEU A 426 -16.46 21.43 5.45
C LEU A 426 -17.96 21.44 5.12
N TRP A 427 -18.72 20.58 5.78
CA TRP A 427 -20.15 20.35 5.50
C TRP A 427 -20.99 20.37 6.78
N TYR A 428 -22.22 20.83 6.69
CA TYR A 428 -23.19 20.76 7.79
C TYR A 428 -24.58 20.39 7.28
N TRP A 429 -25.44 19.97 8.20
CA TRP A 429 -26.86 19.77 7.91
C TRP A 429 -27.64 21.05 8.22
N SER A 430 -28.30 21.61 7.22
CA SER A 430 -29.16 22.79 7.39
C SER A 430 -30.59 22.36 7.72
N LEU A 431 -31.11 22.79 8.87
CA LEU A 431 -32.51 22.62 9.24
C LEU A 431 -33.45 23.44 8.35
N VAL A 432 -32.99 24.58 7.83
CA VAL A 432 -33.78 25.46 6.96
C VAL A 432 -33.92 24.90 5.54
N GLN A 433 -32.84 24.31 5.01
CA GLN A 433 -32.83 23.75 3.66
C GLN A 433 -33.09 22.23 3.63
N GLU A 434 -33.18 21.59 4.80
CA GLU A 434 -33.34 20.14 4.99
C GLU A 434 -32.36 19.31 4.16
N LYS A 435 -31.11 19.77 4.07
CA LYS A 435 -30.06 19.10 3.31
C LYS A 435 -28.67 19.42 3.84
N GLU A 436 -27.71 18.65 3.37
CA GLU A 436 -26.30 18.94 3.53
C GLU A 436 -25.89 20.15 2.69
N VAL A 437 -25.12 21.04 3.30
CA VAL A 437 -24.60 22.25 2.68
C VAL A 437 -23.09 22.32 2.89
N GLN A 438 -22.35 22.48 1.80
CA GLN A 438 -20.92 22.77 1.86
C GLN A 438 -20.72 24.23 2.27
N VAL A 439 -19.80 24.46 3.20
CA VAL A 439 -19.33 25.82 3.53
C VAL A 439 -18.44 26.32 2.39
N PRO A 440 -18.66 27.53 1.85
CA PRO A 440 -17.79 28.09 0.82
C PRO A 440 -16.33 28.16 1.29
N GLU A 441 -15.36 27.80 0.44
CA GLU A 441 -13.95 27.68 0.82
C GLU A 441 -13.41 28.95 1.49
N LYS A 442 -13.76 30.13 0.96
CA LYS A 442 -13.38 31.44 1.50
C LYS A 442 -13.85 31.71 2.93
N ASP A 443 -14.86 30.98 3.39
CA ASP A 443 -15.49 31.16 4.70
C ASP A 443 -14.99 30.10 5.71
N VAL A 444 -14.08 29.20 5.30
CA VAL A 444 -13.48 28.18 6.17
C VAL A 444 -12.08 28.58 6.59
N ASP A 445 -11.84 28.65 7.90
CA ASP A 445 -10.50 28.73 8.48
C ASP A 445 -9.99 27.32 8.83
N TRP A 446 -9.00 26.86 8.07
CA TRP A 446 -8.38 25.56 8.21
C TRP A 446 -7.16 25.61 9.13
N ARG A 447 -7.07 24.65 10.04
CA ARG A 447 -5.92 24.51 10.96
C ARG A 447 -5.50 23.07 11.11
N VAL A 448 -4.20 22.82 11.06
CA VAL A 448 -3.63 21.59 11.61
C VAL A 448 -3.40 21.84 13.10
N VAL A 449 -4.15 21.17 13.96
CA VAL A 449 -4.08 21.38 15.43
C VAL A 449 -3.12 20.39 16.10
N ALA A 450 -2.87 19.25 15.47
CA ALA A 450 -1.89 18.26 15.94
C ALA A 450 -1.17 17.60 14.76
N GLY A 451 0.10 17.23 14.93
CA GLY A 451 0.94 16.67 13.88
C GLY A 451 1.82 17.70 13.18
N GLY A 452 2.62 17.27 12.20
CA GLY A 452 3.62 18.10 11.52
C GLY A 452 3.23 18.59 10.12
N GLY A 453 1.97 18.44 9.72
CA GLY A 453 1.47 18.81 8.40
C GLY A 453 1.03 20.28 8.29
N ALA A 454 0.62 20.65 7.09
CA ALA A 454 0.05 21.95 6.77
C ALA A 454 -1.23 21.79 5.95
N ILE A 455 -2.07 22.82 5.95
CA ILE A 455 -3.28 22.90 5.12
C ILE A 455 -3.40 24.30 4.53
N SER A 456 -3.74 24.38 3.24
CA SER A 456 -3.98 25.66 2.57
C SER A 456 -5.34 26.27 2.95
N GLU A 457 -5.53 27.55 2.64
CA GLU A 457 -6.84 28.22 2.75
C GLU A 457 -7.93 27.54 1.92
N SER A 458 -7.56 26.90 0.80
CA SER A 458 -8.47 26.12 -0.05
C SER A 458 -8.68 24.67 0.43
N GLY A 459 -8.13 24.29 1.58
CA GLY A 459 -8.29 22.97 2.18
C GLY A 459 -7.37 21.88 1.61
N ILE A 460 -6.30 22.23 0.89
CA ILE A 460 -5.32 21.25 0.37
C ILE A 460 -4.36 20.86 1.49
N PHE A 461 -4.37 19.57 1.85
CA PHE A 461 -3.52 19.03 2.90
C PHE A 461 -2.14 18.62 2.38
N THR A 462 -1.10 18.97 3.13
CA THR A 462 0.28 18.57 2.90
C THR A 462 0.82 17.87 4.14
N SER A 463 1.25 16.62 4.01
CA SER A 463 1.79 15.85 5.15
C SER A 463 3.10 16.43 5.67
N GLY A 464 3.28 16.33 6.99
CA GLY A 464 4.60 16.46 7.61
C GLY A 464 5.47 15.22 7.38
N THR A 465 6.66 15.23 7.98
CA THR A 465 7.71 14.25 7.69
C THR A 465 7.30 12.81 8.04
N LEU A 466 6.65 12.56 9.19
CA LEU A 466 6.34 11.18 9.66
C LEU A 466 5.16 11.08 10.67
N SER A 467 4.11 11.91 10.60
CA SER A 467 2.99 11.82 11.56
C SER A 467 1.61 12.02 10.93
N CYS A 468 0.60 11.36 11.49
CA CYS A 468 -0.79 11.66 11.23
C CYS A 468 -1.10 13.06 11.77
N CYS A 469 -1.98 13.78 11.09
CA CYS A 469 -2.34 15.14 11.47
C CYS A 469 -3.80 15.20 11.89
N THR A 470 -4.13 15.98 12.92
CA THR A 470 -5.52 16.31 13.22
C THR A 470 -5.84 17.67 12.62
N VAL A 471 -6.86 17.70 11.76
CA VAL A 471 -7.28 18.89 11.03
C VAL A 471 -8.61 19.39 11.58
N LEU A 472 -8.68 20.69 11.81
CA LEU A 472 -9.84 21.46 12.26
C LEU A 472 -10.26 22.41 11.13
N GLY A 473 -11.55 22.42 10.78
CA GLY A 473 -12.14 23.42 9.88
C GLY A 473 -13.18 24.23 10.63
N ILE A 474 -13.08 25.56 10.59
CA ILE A 474 -13.98 26.50 11.27
C ILE A 474 -14.76 27.30 10.23
N ASP A 475 -16.09 27.23 10.27
CA ASP A 475 -16.98 28.11 9.51
C ASP A 475 -17.06 29.49 10.19
N ASN A 476 -16.55 30.52 9.50
CA ASN A 476 -16.47 31.88 10.01
C ASN A 476 -17.67 32.77 9.65
N ARG A 477 -18.74 32.23 9.05
CA ARG A 477 -19.94 33.01 8.71
C ARG A 477 -20.68 33.54 9.94
N ALA A 478 -20.50 32.91 11.11
CA ALA A 478 -21.00 33.39 12.39
C ALA A 478 -19.86 33.51 13.41
N VAL A 479 -19.46 34.75 13.71
CA VAL A 479 -18.28 35.06 14.53
C VAL A 479 -18.45 34.72 16.01
N ASP A 480 -19.69 34.67 16.51
CA ASP A 480 -19.99 34.42 17.92
C ASP A 480 -20.18 32.93 18.25
N ASP A 481 -20.29 32.07 17.23
CA ASP A 481 -20.60 30.65 17.35
C ASP A 481 -19.39 29.77 17.00
N TRP A 482 -19.23 28.66 17.70
CA TRP A 482 -18.36 27.57 17.28
C TRP A 482 -19.06 26.70 16.24
N ARG A 483 -18.77 27.01 14.96
CA ARG A 483 -19.21 26.24 13.81
C ARG A 483 -18.01 25.54 13.18
N TRP A 484 -17.88 24.24 13.39
CA TRP A 484 -16.61 23.57 13.10
C TRP A 484 -16.74 22.05 12.95
N GLY A 485 -15.74 21.45 12.31
CA GLY A 485 -15.55 20.01 12.18
C GLY A 485 -14.08 19.64 12.39
N ILE A 486 -13.82 18.37 12.67
CA ILE A 486 -12.47 17.86 12.96
C ILE A 486 -12.33 16.43 12.47
N THR A 487 -11.13 16.02 12.07
CA THR A 487 -10.80 14.61 11.79
C THR A 487 -9.30 14.40 11.89
N ILE A 488 -8.87 13.17 12.20
CA ILE A 488 -7.49 12.76 11.96
C ILE A 488 -7.33 12.44 10.47
N VAL A 489 -6.21 12.85 9.89
CA VAL A 489 -5.76 12.53 8.53
C VAL A 489 -4.55 11.61 8.66
N PRO A 490 -4.71 10.28 8.48
CA PRO A 490 -3.63 9.31 8.66
C PRO A 490 -2.71 9.20 7.43
N TYR A 491 -2.39 10.34 6.80
CA TYR A 491 -1.45 10.46 5.69
C TYR A 491 -0.09 10.99 6.22
N PRO A 492 1.07 10.43 5.81
CA PRO A 492 1.28 9.51 4.68
C PRO A 492 1.26 8.01 5.05
N PHE A 493 0.83 7.65 6.27
CA PHE A 493 0.79 6.24 6.68
C PHE A 493 -0.10 5.42 5.73
N ILE A 494 -1.28 5.95 5.44
CA ILE A 494 -2.23 5.43 4.48
C ILE A 494 -2.17 6.32 3.22
N GLY A 495 -2.22 5.72 2.04
CA GLY A 495 -2.22 6.46 0.77
C GLY A 495 -3.41 7.42 0.63
N ALA A 496 -3.25 8.52 -0.10
CA ALA A 496 -4.25 9.58 -0.22
C ALA A 496 -5.63 9.04 -0.65
N ASP A 497 -5.67 8.18 -1.66
CA ASP A 497 -6.90 7.57 -2.18
C ASP A 497 -7.66 6.79 -1.10
N ASN A 498 -6.94 6.01 -0.29
CA ASN A 498 -7.51 5.21 0.79
C ASN A 498 -8.05 6.11 1.92
N VAL A 499 -7.36 7.22 2.23
CA VAL A 499 -7.86 8.21 3.20
C VAL A 499 -9.15 8.85 2.70
N VAL A 500 -9.18 9.28 1.44
CA VAL A 500 -10.35 9.89 0.80
C VAL A 500 -11.54 8.93 0.82
N GLN A 501 -11.34 7.69 0.33
CA GLN A 501 -12.38 6.67 0.32
C GLN A 501 -12.93 6.39 1.71
N PHE A 502 -12.06 6.27 2.72
CA PHE A 502 -12.49 5.95 4.08
C PHE A 502 -13.31 7.07 4.73
N LEU A 503 -12.93 8.34 4.49
CA LEU A 503 -13.66 9.51 5.00
C LEU A 503 -14.99 9.75 4.29
N GLN A 504 -15.09 9.41 3.00
CA GLN A 504 -16.34 9.55 2.24
C GLN A 504 -17.43 8.57 2.68
N GLY A 505 -17.04 7.46 3.32
CA GLY A 505 -17.98 6.44 3.76
C GLY A 505 -18.46 5.51 2.64
N GLU A 506 -17.81 5.56 1.47
CA GLU A 506 -18.09 4.63 0.38
C GLU A 506 -17.64 3.23 0.80
N ALA A 507 -18.62 2.32 1.00
CA ALA A 507 -18.34 0.90 0.95
C ALA A 507 -17.77 0.61 -0.44
N GLN A 508 -16.66 -0.15 -0.53
CA GLN A 508 -16.24 -0.63 -1.85
C GLN A 508 -17.40 -1.44 -2.44
N PRO A 509 -17.78 -1.21 -3.71
CA PRO A 509 -18.82 -1.98 -4.38
C PRO A 509 -18.50 -3.48 -4.43
#